data_AF-A0A973ERH8-F1
#
_entry.id   AF-A0A973ERH8-F1
#
_cell.length_a   1.000
_cell.length_b   1.000
_cell.length_c   1.000
_cell.angle_alpha   90.00
_cell.angle_beta   90.00
_cell.angle_gamma   90.00
#
_symmetry.space_group_name_H-M   'P 1'
#
loop_
_entity.id
_entity.type
_entity.pdbx_description
1 polymer ?
#
loop_
_entity_poly.entity_id
_entity_poly.type
_entity_poly.pdbx_seq_one_letter_code
_entity_poly.pdbx_strand_id
1 'polypeptide(L)'
;MKAVFRLIRLVGLSVTFLFVLTAALPHASQAYRLPDTGQHKCYNSMRRFPCPDPGEPYYGQDAHYQGPRPAYRDNGNGTVTDLNTGLVWQQGDDQNGTHFHSSYYTWREAMDYCGALDLAGYKDWRLPGLMELESLVHYGRRDPAVNTKVFPGCRSDGYWSSNRDEIYPEFGWIVSFWAGHSFVSYTTGGRYVRCVRGGS
;
A
#
# COMPACT_ATOMS: atom_id res chain seq x y z
N MET A 1 88.50 1.66 -25.10
CA MET A 1 87.73 2.82 -24.59
C MET A 1 86.35 2.32 -24.19
N LYS A 2 86.07 2.26 -22.87
CA LYS A 2 84.89 1.59 -22.30
C LYS A 2 83.69 2.54 -22.27
N ALA A 3 82.55 2.10 -22.80
CA ALA A 3 81.28 2.82 -22.80
C ALA A 3 80.63 2.79 -21.41
N VAL A 4 80.10 3.93 -20.97
CA VAL A 4 79.37 4.09 -19.70
C VAL A 4 77.88 4.22 -20.02
N PHE A 5 77.10 3.18 -19.73
CA PHE A 5 75.63 3.22 -19.75
C PHE A 5 75.12 3.76 -18.40
N ARG A 6 74.39 4.89 -18.42
CA ARG A 6 73.65 5.39 -17.24
C ARG A 6 72.27 4.73 -17.20
N LEU A 7 72.00 3.96 -16.14
CA LEU A 7 70.67 3.45 -15.80
C LEU A 7 69.78 4.61 -15.32
N ILE A 8 68.65 4.83 -15.99
CA ILE A 8 67.55 5.67 -15.49
C ILE A 8 66.67 4.78 -14.61
N ARG A 9 66.52 5.12 -13.32
CA ARG A 9 65.56 4.46 -12.42
C ARG A 9 64.17 5.06 -12.65
N LEU A 10 63.24 4.26 -13.15
CA LEU A 10 61.81 4.56 -13.17
C LEU A 10 61.25 4.38 -11.74
N VAL A 11 60.80 5.46 -11.11
CA VAL A 11 60.03 5.43 -9.86
C VAL A 11 58.56 5.24 -10.24
N GLY A 12 58.02 4.04 -10.03
CA GLY A 12 56.60 3.76 -10.20
C GLY A 12 55.79 4.34 -9.04
N LEU A 13 54.97 5.36 -9.30
CA LEU A 13 53.93 5.78 -8.36
C LEU A 13 52.80 4.75 -8.37
N SER A 14 52.66 3.99 -7.29
CA SER A 14 51.49 3.16 -7.04
C SER A 14 50.35 4.05 -6.54
N VAL A 15 49.33 4.26 -7.37
CA VAL A 15 48.08 4.91 -6.96
C VAL A 15 47.17 3.82 -6.41
N THR A 16 47.16 3.64 -5.09
CA THR A 16 46.19 2.77 -4.42
C THR A 16 44.82 3.45 -4.43
N PHE A 17 43.92 2.98 -5.29
CA PHE A 17 42.50 3.33 -5.25
C PHE A 17 41.88 2.72 -3.99
N LEU A 18 41.59 3.54 -2.99
CA LEU A 18 40.85 3.12 -1.81
C LEU A 18 39.37 2.97 -2.21
N PHE A 19 38.96 1.77 -2.56
CA PHE A 19 37.53 1.44 -2.71
C PHE A 19 36.89 1.53 -1.32
N VAL A 20 36.21 2.64 -1.04
CA VAL A 20 35.31 2.72 0.11
C VAL A 20 34.12 1.84 -0.20
N LEU A 21 34.14 0.61 0.33
CA LEU A 21 32.98 -0.28 0.31
C LEU A 21 31.91 0.38 1.18
N THR A 22 31.00 1.14 0.58
CA THR A 22 29.76 1.51 1.27
C THR A 22 28.97 0.23 1.43
N ALA A 23 29.09 -0.41 2.59
CA ALA A 23 28.16 -1.44 2.98
C ALA A 23 26.76 -0.80 2.99
N ALA A 24 25.96 -1.08 1.98
CA ALA A 24 24.54 -0.78 2.04
C ALA A 24 24.01 -1.51 3.27
N LEU A 25 23.49 -0.74 4.24
CA LEU A 25 22.79 -1.33 5.37
C LEU A 25 21.70 -2.23 4.78
N PRO A 26 21.61 -3.50 5.18
CA PRO A 26 20.48 -4.32 4.80
C PRO A 26 19.24 -3.57 5.28
N HIS A 27 18.38 -3.18 4.34
CA HIS A 27 17.04 -2.73 4.70
C HIS A 27 16.42 -3.92 5.41
N ALA A 28 16.21 -3.79 6.72
CA ALA A 28 15.43 -4.76 7.45
C ALA A 28 14.08 -4.81 6.73
N SER A 29 13.81 -5.93 6.05
CA SER A 29 12.49 -6.23 5.53
C SER A 29 11.57 -6.23 6.74
N GLN A 30 10.85 -5.12 6.93
CA GLN A 30 9.84 -5.06 7.96
C GLN A 30 8.78 -6.07 7.54
N ALA A 31 8.64 -7.13 8.33
CA ALA A 31 7.67 -8.18 8.06
C ALA A 31 6.30 -7.52 7.83
N TYR A 32 5.73 -7.75 6.64
CA TYR A 32 4.40 -7.29 6.28
C TYR A 32 3.42 -7.87 7.31
N ARG A 33 2.93 -7.02 8.22
CA ARG A 33 1.94 -7.41 9.21
C ARG A 33 0.57 -6.95 8.74
N LEU A 34 -0.35 -7.89 8.57
CA LEU A 34 -1.73 -7.55 8.28
C LEU A 34 -2.35 -6.86 9.50
N PRO A 35 -2.96 -5.69 9.35
CA PRO A 35 -3.66 -5.03 10.44
C PRO A 35 -4.87 -5.82 10.90
N ASP A 36 -5.21 -5.68 12.18
CA ASP A 36 -6.45 -6.13 12.79
C ASP A 36 -7.66 -5.48 12.10
N THR A 37 -8.80 -6.16 12.08
CA THR A 37 -10.00 -5.74 11.36
C THR A 37 -10.62 -4.45 11.94
N GLY A 38 -10.25 -4.12 13.19
CA GLY A 38 -10.82 -3.02 13.95
C GLY A 38 -12.23 -3.31 14.48
N GLN A 39 -12.66 -4.58 14.51
CA GLN A 39 -13.88 -4.99 15.18
C GLN A 39 -13.62 -5.19 16.68
N HIS A 40 -14.36 -4.44 17.49
CA HIS A 40 -14.28 -4.53 18.96
C HIS A 40 -15.62 -4.87 19.60
N LYS A 41 -16.57 -5.39 18.81
CA LYS A 41 -17.92 -5.74 19.24
C LYS A 41 -18.15 -7.23 18.99
N CYS A 42 -18.85 -7.89 19.92
CA CYS A 42 -19.30 -9.26 19.78
C CYS A 42 -20.79 -9.32 19.42
N TYR A 43 -21.17 -10.37 18.69
CA TYR A 43 -22.52 -10.61 18.22
C TYR A 43 -22.95 -12.04 18.56
N ASN A 44 -24.23 -12.22 18.87
CA ASN A 44 -24.88 -13.52 18.87
C ASN A 44 -25.69 -13.67 17.56
N SER A 45 -26.54 -14.69 17.46
CA SER A 45 -27.35 -14.94 16.26
C SER A 45 -28.38 -13.85 15.93
N MET A 46 -28.61 -12.88 16.82
CA MET A 46 -29.67 -11.87 16.66
C MET A 46 -29.17 -10.42 16.73
N ARG A 47 -28.15 -10.13 17.56
CA ARG A 47 -27.73 -8.76 17.85
C ARG A 47 -26.31 -8.68 18.42
N ARG A 48 -25.81 -7.46 18.50
CA ARG A 48 -24.64 -7.10 19.32
C ARG A 48 -24.93 -7.40 20.79
N PHE A 49 -23.96 -7.98 21.50
CA PHE A 49 -24.02 -8.22 22.94
C PHE A 49 -22.61 -8.09 23.57
N PRO A 50 -22.47 -8.10 24.91
CA PRO A 50 -21.17 -8.15 25.56
C PRO A 50 -20.32 -9.31 25.06
N CYS A 51 -19.00 -9.14 25.01
CA CYS A 51 -18.13 -10.23 24.60
C CYS A 51 -18.12 -11.33 25.67
N PRO A 52 -18.41 -12.59 25.28
CA PRO A 52 -18.49 -13.72 26.21
C PRO A 52 -17.12 -14.12 26.76
N ASP A 53 -17.11 -14.84 27.87
CA ASP A 53 -15.90 -15.38 28.49
C ASP A 53 -15.43 -16.69 27.81
N PRO A 54 -14.16 -17.09 27.97
CA PRO A 54 -13.66 -18.36 27.42
C PRO A 54 -14.51 -19.56 27.84
N GLY A 55 -15.02 -20.31 26.86
CA GLY A 55 -15.88 -21.48 27.06
C GLY A 55 -17.38 -21.20 26.96
N GLU A 56 -17.79 -19.94 26.89
CA GLU A 56 -19.19 -19.57 26.64
C GLU A 56 -19.54 -19.60 25.13
N PRO A 57 -20.83 -19.76 24.76
CA PRO A 57 -21.27 -19.64 23.38
C PRO A 57 -20.86 -18.30 22.75
N TYR A 58 -20.52 -18.32 21.47
CA TYR A 58 -20.08 -17.14 20.70
C TYR A 58 -18.72 -16.55 21.12
N TYR A 59 -17.96 -17.20 22.01
CA TYR A 59 -16.55 -16.86 22.28
C TYR A 59 -15.67 -17.12 21.04
N GLY A 60 -14.58 -16.36 20.92
CA GLY A 60 -13.61 -16.51 19.82
C GLY A 60 -13.93 -15.68 18.58
N GLN A 61 -14.81 -14.68 18.69
CA GLN A 61 -14.96 -13.63 17.68
C GLN A 61 -13.75 -12.68 17.66
N ASP A 62 -13.59 -11.93 16.57
CA ASP A 62 -12.50 -10.96 16.35
C ASP A 62 -12.26 -10.04 17.56
N ALA A 63 -13.33 -9.53 18.17
CA ALA A 63 -13.27 -8.63 19.31
C ALA A 63 -12.63 -9.23 20.59
N HIS A 64 -12.40 -10.55 20.67
CA HIS A 64 -11.66 -11.19 21.77
C HIS A 64 -10.14 -11.16 21.56
N TYR A 65 -9.68 -10.96 20.32
CA TYR A 65 -8.27 -10.98 19.98
C TYR A 65 -7.77 -9.54 19.78
N GLN A 66 -6.56 -9.27 20.24
CA GLN A 66 -5.89 -7.99 20.01
C GLN A 66 -4.87 -8.19 18.91
N GLY A 67 -5.24 -7.87 17.67
CA GLY A 67 -4.31 -7.85 16.56
C GLY A 67 -3.46 -6.57 16.51
N PRO A 68 -2.50 -6.49 15.58
CA PRO A 68 -1.78 -5.24 15.32
C PRO A 68 -2.77 -4.20 14.79
N ARG A 69 -3.03 -3.14 15.55
CA ARG A 69 -3.97 -2.09 15.12
C ARG A 69 -3.50 -1.42 13.82
N PRO A 70 -4.43 -0.97 12.95
CA PRO A 70 -4.07 -0.11 11.83
C PRO A 70 -3.25 1.10 12.32
N ALA A 71 -2.05 1.27 11.75
CA ALA A 71 -1.09 2.27 12.19
C ALA A 71 -0.60 3.06 10.97
N TYR A 72 -0.89 4.35 10.96
CA TYR A 72 -0.61 5.22 9.83
C TYR A 72 0.16 6.46 10.28
N ARG A 73 1.07 6.93 9.42
CA ARG A 73 1.75 8.21 9.55
C ARG A 73 1.42 9.08 8.35
N ASP A 74 0.76 10.21 8.60
CA ASP A 74 0.65 11.28 7.63
C ASP A 74 2.04 11.92 7.42
N ASN A 75 2.50 11.98 6.17
CA ASN A 75 3.80 12.54 5.82
C ASN A 75 3.74 14.05 5.52
N GLY A 76 2.55 14.68 5.56
CA GLY A 76 2.37 16.12 5.35
C GLY A 76 2.58 16.59 3.91
N ASN A 77 2.64 15.66 2.96
CA ASN A 77 2.95 15.92 1.55
C ASN A 77 1.95 15.25 0.59
N GLY A 78 0.74 14.95 1.07
CA GLY A 78 -0.29 14.23 0.32
C GLY A 78 -0.10 12.70 0.29
N THR A 79 0.79 12.16 1.12
CA THR A 79 1.01 10.71 1.25
C THR A 79 0.88 10.24 2.70
N VAL A 80 0.56 8.96 2.86
CA VAL A 80 0.45 8.28 4.16
C VAL A 80 1.32 7.04 4.14
N THR A 81 2.17 6.87 5.14
CA THR A 81 2.87 5.60 5.37
C THR A 81 2.01 4.69 6.23
N ASP A 82 1.75 3.48 5.75
CA ASP A 82 1.24 2.37 6.57
C ASP A 82 2.42 1.72 7.32
N LEU A 83 2.39 1.83 8.65
CA LEU A 83 3.46 1.37 9.53
C LEU A 83 3.44 -0.15 9.75
N ASN A 84 2.36 -0.83 9.36
CA ASN A 84 2.25 -2.29 9.46
C ASN A 84 2.80 -2.98 8.21
N THR A 85 2.55 -2.42 7.03
CA THR A 85 2.96 -2.99 5.74
C THR A 85 4.22 -2.36 5.17
N GLY A 86 4.57 -1.15 5.61
CA GLY A 86 5.66 -0.34 5.03
C GLY A 86 5.27 0.34 3.71
N LEU A 87 4.05 0.14 3.22
CA LEU A 87 3.55 0.75 2.00
C LEU A 87 3.29 2.25 2.19
N VAL A 88 3.43 3.00 1.11
CA VAL A 88 3.07 4.42 1.08
C VAL A 88 1.90 4.63 0.13
N TRP A 89 0.86 5.27 0.64
CA TRP A 89 -0.42 5.46 -0.02
C TRP A 89 -0.61 6.92 -0.42
N GLN A 90 -1.28 7.16 -1.55
CA GLN A 90 -1.89 8.45 -1.81
C GLN A 90 -2.85 8.78 -0.66
N GLN A 91 -2.82 10.01 -0.12
CA GLN A 91 -3.63 10.38 1.06
C GLN A 91 -5.07 10.75 0.70
N GLY A 92 -5.22 11.68 -0.25
CA GLY A 92 -6.51 11.98 -0.87
C GLY A 92 -6.85 10.95 -1.95
N ASP A 93 -8.13 10.88 -2.33
CA ASP A 93 -8.44 10.43 -3.70
C ASP A 93 -7.94 11.51 -4.69
N ASP A 94 -8.03 11.30 -6.01
CA ASP A 94 -7.63 12.33 -7.00
C ASP A 94 -8.36 13.67 -6.73
N GLN A 95 -7.70 14.56 -5.99
CA GLN A 95 -8.22 15.86 -5.58
C GLN A 95 -7.97 16.92 -6.65
N ASN A 96 -7.25 16.59 -7.73
CA ASN A 96 -6.90 17.61 -8.72
C ASN A 96 -7.99 17.85 -9.75
N GLY A 97 -8.92 16.92 -9.99
CA GLY A 97 -10.03 17.14 -10.93
C GLY A 97 -9.60 17.63 -12.32
N THR A 98 -8.30 17.55 -12.64
CA THR A 98 -7.70 17.99 -13.90
C THR A 98 -7.96 16.95 -14.99
N HIS A 99 -8.32 15.73 -14.60
CA HIS A 99 -8.86 14.72 -15.47
C HIS A 99 -10.37 14.93 -15.56
N PHE A 100 -10.73 15.70 -16.58
CA PHE A 100 -12.07 16.13 -16.94
C PHE A 100 -12.96 14.97 -17.42
N HIS A 101 -13.04 13.88 -16.67
CA HIS A 101 -14.03 12.82 -16.85
C HIS A 101 -14.46 12.36 -15.46
N SER A 102 -15.74 12.04 -15.30
CA SER A 102 -16.42 11.50 -14.11
C SER A 102 -15.49 10.86 -13.07
N SER A 103 -15.76 11.03 -11.76
CA SER A 103 -15.07 10.53 -10.54
C SER A 103 -14.60 9.06 -10.47
N TYR A 104 -14.27 8.45 -11.60
CA TYR A 104 -14.21 7.04 -11.87
C TYR A 104 -13.24 6.80 -13.03
N TYR A 105 -12.48 5.72 -12.93
CA TYR A 105 -11.58 5.22 -13.95
C TYR A 105 -12.07 3.83 -14.38
N THR A 106 -11.95 3.51 -15.66
CA THR A 106 -11.86 2.10 -16.06
C THR A 106 -10.63 1.47 -15.44
N TRP A 107 -10.58 0.14 -15.38
CA TRP A 107 -9.43 -0.56 -14.79
C TRP A 107 -8.11 -0.21 -15.49
N ARG A 108 -8.14 -0.02 -16.82
CA ARG A 108 -6.94 0.37 -17.59
C ARG A 108 -6.51 1.80 -17.26
N GLU A 109 -7.46 2.74 -17.23
CA GLU A 109 -7.16 4.13 -16.88
C GLU A 109 -6.66 4.26 -15.44
N ALA A 110 -7.12 3.42 -14.52
CA ALA A 110 -6.64 3.40 -13.13
C ALA A 110 -5.16 2.98 -13.04
N MET A 111 -4.75 1.98 -13.81
CA MET A 111 -3.34 1.59 -13.91
C MET A 111 -2.50 2.69 -14.54
N ASP A 112 -2.98 3.30 -15.63
CA ASP A 112 -2.25 4.34 -16.35
C ASP A 112 -2.11 5.61 -15.48
N TYR A 113 -3.17 5.99 -14.75
CA TYR A 113 -3.14 7.08 -13.77
C TYR A 113 -2.10 6.83 -12.68
N CYS A 114 -2.12 5.67 -12.02
CA CYS A 114 -1.15 5.39 -10.97
C CYS A 114 0.28 5.30 -11.51
N GLY A 115 0.49 4.71 -12.69
CA GLY A 115 1.82 4.62 -13.30
C GLY A 115 2.38 5.97 -13.79
N ALA A 116 1.52 6.96 -14.03
CA ALA A 116 1.92 8.31 -14.43
C ALA A 116 1.97 9.31 -13.26
N LEU A 117 1.54 8.91 -12.06
CA LEU A 117 1.43 9.80 -10.91
C LEU A 117 2.83 10.29 -10.47
N ASP A 118 2.99 11.62 -10.41
CA ASP A 118 4.10 12.29 -9.75
C ASP A 118 3.56 12.98 -8.49
N LEU A 119 3.83 12.37 -7.33
CA LEU A 119 3.34 12.83 -6.04
C LEU A 119 4.44 12.75 -4.99
N ALA A 120 4.63 13.84 -4.26
CA ALA A 120 5.68 14.00 -3.25
C ALA A 120 7.11 13.73 -3.79
N GLY A 121 7.33 13.96 -5.09
CA GLY A 121 8.62 13.71 -5.76
C GLY A 121 8.87 12.24 -6.12
N TYR A 122 7.85 11.39 -6.00
CA TYR A 122 7.92 9.96 -6.33
C TYR A 122 7.12 9.65 -7.59
N LYS A 123 7.67 8.75 -8.41
CA LYS A 123 7.13 8.31 -9.72
C LYS A 123 6.97 6.79 -9.83
N ASP A 124 7.24 6.07 -8.75
CA ASP A 124 7.14 4.61 -8.62
C ASP A 124 5.76 4.18 -8.08
N TRP A 125 4.73 4.97 -8.36
CA TRP A 125 3.36 4.69 -7.97
C TRP A 125 2.74 3.60 -8.85
N ARG A 126 1.86 2.80 -8.27
CA ARG A 126 1.14 1.73 -8.94
C ARG A 126 -0.26 1.56 -8.37
N LEU A 127 -1.09 0.87 -9.14
CA LEU A 127 -2.37 0.38 -8.65
C LEU A 127 -2.09 -0.72 -7.59
N PRO A 128 -2.78 -0.71 -6.43
CA PRO A 128 -2.54 -1.68 -5.37
C PRO A 128 -3.10 -3.05 -5.75
N GLY A 129 -2.47 -4.11 -5.26
CA GLY A 129 -3.07 -5.44 -5.25
C GLY A 129 -4.27 -5.49 -4.33
N LEU A 130 -5.14 -6.49 -4.51
CA LEU A 130 -6.37 -6.67 -3.74
C LEU A 130 -6.09 -6.70 -2.24
N MET A 131 -5.14 -7.54 -1.81
CA MET A 131 -4.78 -7.71 -0.40
C MET A 131 -4.17 -6.43 0.22
N GLU A 132 -3.45 -5.64 -0.59
CA GLU A 132 -2.92 -4.35 -0.14
C GLU A 132 -4.06 -3.36 0.08
N LEU A 133 -5.01 -3.30 -0.86
CA LEU A 133 -6.17 -2.40 -0.75
C LEU A 133 -7.09 -2.80 0.41
N GLU A 134 -7.29 -4.11 0.63
CA GLU A 134 -8.04 -4.65 1.76
C GLU A 134 -7.41 -4.31 3.11
N SER A 135 -6.08 -4.14 3.17
CA SER A 135 -5.40 -3.73 4.41
C SER A 135 -5.80 -2.35 4.92
N LEU A 136 -6.45 -1.52 4.09
CA LEU A 136 -7.00 -0.23 4.49
C LEU A 136 -8.39 -0.32 5.12
N VAL A 137 -9.07 -1.45 4.99
CA VAL A 137 -10.46 -1.62 5.45
C VAL A 137 -10.52 -1.61 6.98
N HIS A 138 -11.45 -0.82 7.50
CA HIS A 138 -11.78 -0.79 8.92
C HIS A 138 -13.19 -1.35 9.16
N TYR A 139 -13.30 -2.65 9.48
CA TYR A 139 -14.57 -3.37 9.63
C TYR A 139 -15.41 -2.93 10.85
N GLY A 140 -14.81 -2.20 11.80
CA GLY A 140 -15.54 -1.48 12.85
C GLY A 140 -16.37 -0.27 12.38
N ARG A 141 -16.31 0.10 11.09
CA ARG A 141 -16.94 1.29 10.49
C ARG A 141 -17.65 0.92 9.19
N ARG A 142 -18.54 1.80 8.75
CA ARG A 142 -19.28 1.73 7.49
C ARG A 142 -19.46 3.16 6.98
N ASP A 143 -19.53 3.34 5.66
CA ASP A 143 -19.83 4.63 5.03
C ASP A 143 -18.89 5.80 5.39
N PRO A 144 -17.59 5.73 5.04
CA PRO A 144 -16.86 4.60 4.49
C PRO A 144 -16.16 3.74 5.57
N ALA A 145 -15.90 2.47 5.25
CA ALA A 145 -15.19 1.48 6.04
C ALA A 145 -13.65 1.67 5.98
N VAL A 146 -13.18 2.86 6.33
CA VAL A 146 -11.76 3.25 6.34
C VAL A 146 -11.49 4.25 7.47
N ASN A 147 -10.23 4.48 7.82
CA ASN A 147 -9.85 5.58 8.70
C ASN A 147 -9.92 6.94 7.97
N THR A 148 -11.09 7.58 8.00
CA THR A 148 -11.34 8.86 7.31
C THR A 148 -10.53 10.06 7.82
N LYS A 149 -9.90 9.95 9.00
CA LYS A 149 -8.95 10.96 9.49
C LYS A 149 -7.63 10.90 8.75
N VAL A 150 -7.22 9.70 8.35
CA VAL A 150 -5.97 9.43 7.62
C VAL A 150 -6.18 9.57 6.12
N PHE A 151 -7.34 9.10 5.64
CA PHE A 151 -7.73 9.12 4.23
C PHE A 151 -8.95 10.03 4.04
N PRO A 152 -8.77 11.36 4.15
CA PRO A 152 -9.87 12.31 4.01
C PRO A 152 -10.46 12.25 2.61
N GLY A 153 -11.78 12.39 2.52
CA GLY A 153 -12.50 12.41 1.25
C GLY A 153 -12.71 11.06 0.58
N CYS A 154 -12.24 9.95 1.19
CA CYS A 154 -12.52 8.60 0.70
C CYS A 154 -14.02 8.38 0.50
N ARG A 155 -14.40 7.89 -0.68
CA ARG A 155 -15.77 7.67 -1.11
C ARG A 155 -16.26 6.31 -0.63
N SER A 156 -17.55 6.26 -0.28
CA SER A 156 -18.25 5.02 0.08
C SER A 156 -18.63 4.23 -1.17
N ASP A 157 -17.63 3.67 -1.86
CA ASP A 157 -17.80 3.00 -3.16
C ASP A 157 -16.64 2.02 -3.45
N GLY A 158 -16.65 1.38 -4.62
CA GLY A 158 -15.62 0.47 -5.12
C GLY A 158 -14.36 1.16 -5.62
N TYR A 159 -13.21 0.63 -5.22
CA TYR A 159 -11.88 1.06 -5.64
C TYR A 159 -11.19 -0.09 -6.37
N TRP A 160 -10.55 0.22 -7.51
CA TRP A 160 -9.82 -0.77 -8.29
C TRP A 160 -8.61 -1.32 -7.55
N SER A 161 -8.43 -2.65 -7.64
CA SER A 161 -7.14 -3.30 -7.46
C SER A 161 -6.51 -3.66 -8.82
N SER A 162 -5.22 -3.99 -8.81
CA SER A 162 -4.48 -4.47 -9.99
C SER A 162 -4.79 -5.93 -10.35
N ASN A 163 -5.61 -6.63 -9.57
CA ASN A 163 -5.96 -8.01 -9.83
C ASN A 163 -7.11 -8.10 -10.84
N ARG A 164 -6.91 -8.89 -11.90
CA ARG A 164 -8.00 -9.36 -12.77
C ARG A 164 -8.56 -10.68 -12.25
N ASP A 165 -9.79 -10.97 -12.63
CA ASP A 165 -10.31 -12.32 -12.47
C ASP A 165 -9.54 -13.27 -13.40
N GLU A 166 -9.18 -14.45 -12.88
CA GLU A 166 -8.36 -15.42 -13.59
C GLU A 166 -9.14 -16.16 -14.69
N ILE A 167 -10.45 -16.35 -14.48
CA ILE A 167 -11.32 -17.10 -15.40
C ILE A 167 -11.93 -16.16 -16.43
N TYR A 168 -12.34 -14.97 -15.99
CA TYR A 168 -13.08 -13.99 -16.81
C TYR A 168 -12.31 -12.66 -16.88
N PRO A 169 -11.36 -12.50 -17.81
CA PRO A 169 -10.46 -11.36 -17.85
C PRO A 169 -11.15 -10.01 -18.10
N GLU A 170 -12.41 -10.00 -18.54
CA GLU A 170 -13.24 -8.81 -18.61
C GLU A 170 -13.59 -8.22 -17.24
N PHE A 171 -13.37 -8.97 -16.15
CA PHE A 171 -13.56 -8.51 -14.78
C PHE A 171 -12.24 -8.21 -14.04
N GLY A 172 -12.31 -7.22 -13.17
CA GLY A 172 -11.25 -6.86 -12.21
C GLY A 172 -11.78 -6.85 -10.79
N TRP A 173 -10.91 -7.08 -9.83
CA TRP A 173 -11.25 -7.05 -8.41
C TRP A 173 -11.30 -5.61 -7.89
N ILE A 174 -12.32 -5.32 -7.09
CA ILE A 174 -12.47 -4.08 -6.35
C ILE A 174 -12.63 -4.33 -4.86
N VAL A 175 -12.28 -3.34 -4.05
CA VAL A 175 -12.66 -3.25 -2.64
C VAL A 175 -13.70 -2.15 -2.50
N SER A 176 -14.88 -2.47 -1.97
CA SER A 176 -15.90 -1.49 -1.65
C SER A 176 -15.72 -0.96 -0.24
N PHE A 177 -15.35 0.31 -0.12
CA PHE A 177 -15.32 1.00 1.17
C PHE A 177 -16.71 1.35 1.69
N TRP A 178 -17.81 0.91 1.06
CA TRP A 178 -19.13 0.99 1.69
C TRP A 178 -19.14 0.22 3.01
N ALA A 179 -18.78 -1.07 2.97
CA ALA A 179 -18.72 -1.94 4.14
C ALA A 179 -17.45 -2.80 4.22
N GLY A 180 -16.47 -2.60 3.33
CA GLY A 180 -15.20 -3.30 3.36
C GLY A 180 -15.18 -4.65 2.65
N HIS A 181 -16.13 -4.94 1.77
CA HIS A 181 -16.19 -6.20 1.04
C HIS A 181 -15.58 -6.06 -0.35
N SER A 182 -14.99 -7.13 -0.86
CA SER A 182 -14.37 -7.23 -2.17
C SER A 182 -15.20 -8.09 -3.11
N PHE A 183 -15.22 -7.71 -4.39
CA PHE A 183 -15.92 -8.42 -5.45
C PHE A 183 -15.39 -8.00 -6.82
N VAL A 184 -15.81 -8.70 -7.86
CA VAL A 184 -15.39 -8.43 -9.24
C VAL A 184 -16.34 -7.47 -9.96
N SER A 185 -15.81 -6.67 -10.88
CA SER A 185 -16.55 -5.71 -11.68
C SER A 185 -16.01 -5.66 -13.12
N TYR A 186 -16.86 -5.37 -14.10
CA TYR A 186 -16.41 -5.16 -15.48
C TYR A 186 -15.31 -4.11 -15.53
N THR A 187 -14.19 -4.45 -16.17
CA THR A 187 -13.00 -3.60 -16.30
C THR A 187 -13.26 -2.31 -17.08
N THR A 188 -14.32 -2.28 -17.89
CA THR A 188 -14.82 -1.10 -18.61
C THR A 188 -15.73 -0.20 -17.77
N GLY A 189 -16.12 -0.65 -16.57
CA GLY A 189 -16.90 0.15 -15.63
C GLY A 189 -16.03 1.16 -14.89
N GLY A 190 -16.60 2.31 -14.54
CA GLY A 190 -15.90 3.31 -13.76
C GLY A 190 -15.84 2.98 -12.26
N ARG A 191 -14.65 3.04 -11.63
CA ARG A 191 -14.45 2.93 -10.17
C ARG A 191 -13.41 3.92 -9.66
N TYR A 192 -13.36 4.13 -8.35
CA TYR A 192 -12.35 5.00 -7.74
C TYR A 192 -10.96 4.33 -7.74
N VAL A 193 -9.93 5.14 -7.52
CA VAL A 193 -8.54 4.70 -7.50
C VAL A 193 -7.80 5.33 -6.32
N ARG A 194 -6.88 4.57 -5.74
CA ARG A 194 -5.93 5.04 -4.73
C ARG A 194 -4.60 4.37 -4.99
N CYS A 195 -3.59 5.15 -5.33
CA CYS A 195 -2.30 4.58 -5.69
C CYS A 195 -1.46 4.24 -4.45
N VAL A 196 -0.59 3.26 -4.63
CA VAL A 196 0.36 2.79 -3.62
C VAL A 196 1.77 2.74 -4.21
N ARG A 197 2.78 2.82 -3.35
CA ARG A 197 4.18 2.57 -3.70
C ARG A 197 4.90 1.80 -2.59
N GLY A 198 6.03 1.19 -2.93
CA GLY A 198 6.75 0.25 -2.08
C GLY A 198 6.21 -1.18 -2.20
N GLY A 199 6.79 -2.10 -1.42
CA GLY A 199 6.59 -3.54 -1.59
C GLY A 199 7.31 -4.06 -2.84
N SER A 200 8.08 -5.12 -2.69
CA SER A 200 8.81 -5.79 -3.77
C SER A 200 8.38 -7.24 -3.85
#